data_AF-E9USE3-F1
#
_entry.id   AF-E9USE3-F1
#
_cell.length_a   1.000
_cell.length_b   1.000
_cell.length_c   1.000
_cell.angle_alpha   90.00
_cell.angle_beta   90.00
_cell.angle_gamma   90.00
#
_symmetry.space_group_name_H-M   'P 1'
#
loop_
_entity.id
_entity.type
_entity.pdbx_description
1 polymer ?
#
loop_
_entity_poly.entity_id
_entity_poly.type
_entity_poly.pdbx_seq_one_letter_code
_entity_poly.pdbx_strand_id
1 'polypeptide(L)'
;MKQVVVFLLIGALAPVFGQVLSAQALPPDLVCDGSYHHRTLRHVVIPDDARCVITDSRITGNVRTTGAPRVVSITDTAVSRNIHVRNVVERVTIGAAGCRVDPVAGRNLMVRNSRNVAICEMSIANNLVVRDNRGTLMIRDNKACNNLRVVGNHVRSLRVLRNSYAGNFSVARNSWVDRGIVRDNVDLHQNPSACRRK
;
A
#
# COMPACT_ATOMS: atom_id res chain seq x y z
N MET A 1 50.82 -47.31 56.72
CA MET A 1 50.66 -45.86 56.91
C MET A 1 51.39 -45.13 55.79
N LYS A 2 50.67 -44.67 54.76
CA LYS A 2 51.15 -43.70 53.75
C LYS A 2 49.98 -43.28 52.83
N GLN A 3 49.52 -42.05 53.08
CA GLN A 3 48.98 -41.03 52.17
C GLN A 3 48.11 -41.47 50.98
N VAL A 4 46.81 -41.14 51.05
CA VAL A 4 45.97 -40.92 49.87
C VAL A 4 45.72 -39.42 49.76
N VAL A 5 46.19 -38.86 48.66
CA VAL A 5 46.12 -37.46 48.28
C VAL A 5 44.71 -37.14 47.77
N VAL A 6 44.10 -36.09 48.32
CA VAL A 6 42.83 -35.51 47.87
C VAL A 6 43.12 -34.63 46.66
N PHE A 7 42.53 -34.95 45.50
CA PHE A 7 42.47 -34.05 44.35
C PHE A 7 41.11 -33.36 44.30
N LEU A 8 41.09 -32.08 44.65
CA LEU A 8 39.96 -31.17 44.45
C LEU A 8 39.97 -30.68 42.99
N LEU A 9 38.99 -31.11 42.20
CA LEU A 9 38.70 -30.56 40.86
C LEU A 9 37.88 -29.27 41.02
N ILE A 10 38.53 -28.13 40.84
CA ILE A 10 37.88 -26.82 40.71
C ILE A 10 37.35 -26.72 39.28
N GLY A 11 36.05 -26.98 39.11
CA GLY A 11 35.34 -26.77 37.85
C GLY A 11 35.20 -25.27 37.55
N ALA A 12 35.89 -24.81 36.50
CA ALA A 12 35.72 -23.47 35.97
C ALA A 12 34.34 -23.35 35.28
N LEU A 13 33.39 -22.69 35.95
CA LEU A 13 32.12 -22.26 35.36
C LEU A 13 32.37 -21.03 34.48
N ALA A 14 32.49 -21.24 33.17
CA ALA A 14 32.45 -20.16 32.19
C ALA A 14 31.00 -19.66 32.06
N PRO A 15 30.72 -18.35 32.22
CA PRO A 15 29.40 -17.80 32.00
C PRO A 15 29.07 -17.84 30.51
N VAL A 16 28.10 -18.67 30.14
CA VAL A 16 27.50 -18.67 28.79
C VAL A 16 26.69 -17.38 28.66
N PHE A 17 27.26 -16.36 28.02
CA PHE A 17 26.52 -15.18 27.59
C PHE A 17 25.54 -15.59 26.48
N GLY A 18 24.35 -16.04 26.88
CA GLY A 18 23.24 -16.24 25.97
C GLY A 18 22.83 -14.89 25.37
N GLN A 19 23.04 -14.73 24.06
CA GLN A 19 22.49 -13.60 23.33
C GLN A 19 20.96 -13.64 23.45
N VAL A 20 20.41 -12.73 24.25
CA VAL A 20 18.97 -12.50 24.29
C VAL A 20 18.59 -11.91 22.93
N LEU A 21 18.20 -12.77 21.99
CA LEU A 21 17.47 -12.35 20.80
C LEU A 21 16.19 -11.69 21.30
N SER A 22 16.20 -10.35 21.33
CA SER A 22 15.01 -9.57 21.59
C SER A 22 14.01 -9.90 20.47
N ALA A 23 13.00 -10.72 20.80
CA ALA A 23 11.88 -10.97 19.92
C ALA A 23 11.15 -9.63 19.76
N GLN A 24 11.42 -8.92 18.66
CA GLN A 24 10.69 -7.71 18.33
C GLN A 24 9.22 -8.11 18.14
N ALA A 25 8.34 -7.61 19.03
CA ALA A 25 6.92 -7.86 18.92
C ALA A 25 6.46 -7.41 17.53
N LEU A 26 5.79 -8.32 16.81
CA LEU A 26 5.22 -7.99 15.51
C LEU A 26 4.29 -6.77 15.65
N PRO A 27 4.32 -5.81 14.71
CA PRO A 27 3.44 -4.65 14.81
C PRO A 27 1.97 -5.12 14.90
N PRO A 28 1.13 -4.44 15.69
CA PRO A 28 -0.27 -4.82 15.83
C PRO A 28 -1.01 -4.62 14.50
N ASP A 29 -2.08 -5.39 14.33
CA ASP A 29 -3.08 -5.11 13.30
C ASP A 29 -3.90 -3.90 13.75
N LEU A 30 -4.01 -2.91 12.87
CA LEU A 30 -4.72 -1.67 13.13
C LEU A 30 -6.13 -1.74 12.56
N VAL A 31 -7.12 -1.49 13.40
CA VAL A 31 -8.43 -1.02 12.95
C VAL A 31 -8.33 0.50 12.83
N CYS A 32 -8.41 1.02 11.60
CA CYS A 32 -8.22 2.44 11.33
C CYS A 32 -9.57 3.15 11.25
N ASP A 33 -9.94 3.82 12.34
CA ASP A 33 -11.15 4.63 12.48
C ASP A 33 -10.86 6.13 12.65
N GLY A 34 -9.58 6.49 12.81
CA GLY A 34 -9.11 7.87 12.92
C GLY A 34 -7.86 8.18 12.09
N SER A 35 -7.01 9.06 12.63
CA SER A 35 -5.79 9.56 11.97
C SER A 35 -4.53 9.02 12.62
N TYR A 36 -3.59 8.53 11.80
CA TYR A 36 -2.33 7.93 12.24
C TYR A 36 -1.16 8.46 11.41
N HIS A 37 -0.07 8.82 12.09
CA HIS A 37 1.10 9.45 11.48
C HIS A 37 2.37 8.81 12.03
N HIS A 38 3.41 8.68 11.20
CA HIS A 38 4.72 8.19 11.62
C HIS A 38 4.69 6.84 12.36
N ARG A 39 3.86 5.90 11.89
CA ARG A 39 3.73 4.57 12.49
C ARG A 39 4.29 3.48 11.59
N THR A 40 4.75 2.39 12.22
CA THR A 40 4.93 1.10 11.54
C THR A 40 3.79 0.18 11.96
N LEU A 41 3.00 -0.26 10.98
CA LEU A 41 1.79 -1.05 11.14
C LEU A 41 1.94 -2.37 10.39
N ARG A 42 1.25 -3.42 10.84
CA ARG A 42 1.27 -4.72 10.16
C ARG A 42 0.14 -4.82 9.15
N HIS A 43 -1.09 -5.06 9.59
CA HIS A 43 -2.27 -4.98 8.73
C HIS A 43 -3.11 -3.77 9.09
N VAL A 44 -3.79 -3.19 8.11
CA VAL A 44 -4.77 -2.12 8.33
C VAL A 44 -6.12 -2.58 7.82
N VAL A 45 -7.11 -2.52 8.70
CA VAL A 45 -8.51 -2.81 8.43
C VAL A 45 -9.31 -1.53 8.64
N ILE A 46 -10.08 -1.14 7.64
CA ILE A 46 -10.89 0.08 7.69
C ILE A 46 -12.37 -0.33 7.77
N PRO A 47 -13.05 -0.10 8.90
CA PRO A 47 -14.42 -0.55 9.13
C PRO A 47 -15.45 0.36 8.44
N ASP A 48 -16.73 0.00 8.59
CA ASP A 48 -17.86 0.84 8.17
C ASP A 48 -17.81 2.22 8.81
N ASP A 49 -18.28 3.24 8.08
CA ASP A 49 -18.41 4.63 8.53
C ASP A 49 -17.11 5.33 8.99
N ALA A 50 -15.98 4.64 8.95
CA ALA A 50 -14.69 5.17 9.37
C ALA A 50 -14.20 6.34 8.49
N ARG A 51 -13.46 7.25 9.13
CA ARG A 51 -12.59 8.22 8.44
C ARG A 51 -11.14 7.83 8.75
N CYS A 52 -10.57 6.98 7.90
CA CYS A 52 -9.20 6.53 8.06
C CYS A 52 -8.23 7.46 7.32
N VAL A 53 -7.29 8.04 8.06
CA VAL A 53 -6.20 8.85 7.51
C VAL A 53 -4.88 8.29 8.02
N ILE A 54 -3.99 7.88 7.11
CA ILE A 54 -2.65 7.41 7.44
C ILE A 54 -1.65 8.23 6.62
N THR A 55 -0.69 8.85 7.31
CA THR A 55 0.37 9.64 6.66
C THR A 55 1.75 9.21 7.14
N ASP A 56 2.76 9.39 6.30
CA ASP A 56 4.18 9.29 6.67
C ASP A 56 4.53 8.00 7.43
N SER A 57 3.89 6.90 7.04
CA SER A 57 3.90 5.64 7.78
C SER A 57 4.40 4.48 6.92
N ARG A 58 4.59 3.33 7.55
CA ARG A 58 4.94 2.07 6.87
C ARG A 58 3.95 0.98 7.27
N ILE A 59 3.37 0.30 6.29
CA ILE A 59 2.46 -0.82 6.49
C ILE A 59 3.13 -2.07 5.88
N THR A 60 3.59 -3.00 6.71
CA THR A 60 4.32 -4.19 6.26
C THR A 60 3.41 -5.26 5.63
N GLY A 61 2.11 -5.17 5.89
CA GLY A 61 1.07 -6.06 5.40
C GLY A 61 0.15 -5.39 4.38
N ASN A 62 -1.15 -5.68 4.53
CA ASN A 62 -2.20 -5.26 3.60
C ASN A 62 -3.04 -4.14 4.21
N VAL A 63 -3.60 -3.31 3.35
CA VAL A 63 -4.71 -2.41 3.69
C VAL A 63 -5.98 -2.92 3.03
N ARG A 64 -7.05 -3.08 3.81
CA ARG A 64 -8.35 -3.51 3.29
C ARG A 64 -9.51 -2.79 3.95
N THR A 65 -10.56 -2.48 3.20
CA THR A 65 -11.85 -2.09 3.79
C THR A 65 -12.71 -3.33 4.05
N THR A 66 -13.33 -3.40 5.23
CA THR A 66 -14.34 -4.42 5.57
C THR A 66 -15.76 -3.94 5.31
N GLY A 67 -15.96 -2.62 5.34
CA GLY A 67 -17.25 -1.97 5.19
C GLY A 67 -17.33 -0.96 4.04
N ALA A 68 -18.17 0.06 4.25
CA ALA A 68 -18.33 1.28 3.48
C ALA A 68 -17.84 2.50 4.29
N PRO A 69 -16.50 2.70 4.42
CA PRO A 69 -15.98 3.85 5.14
C PRO A 69 -16.31 5.15 4.40
N ARG A 70 -16.34 6.25 5.15
CA ARG A 70 -16.53 7.58 4.58
C ARG A 70 -15.31 8.03 3.80
N VAL A 71 -14.14 7.98 4.44
CA VAL A 71 -12.88 8.46 3.87
C VAL A 71 -11.78 7.44 4.09
N VAL A 72 -10.98 7.25 3.04
CA VAL A 72 -9.71 6.53 3.08
C VAL A 72 -8.63 7.42 2.49
N SER A 73 -7.70 7.88 3.32
CA SER A 73 -6.54 8.66 2.90
C SER A 73 -5.27 7.92 3.35
N ILE A 74 -4.44 7.50 2.40
CA ILE A 74 -3.16 6.83 2.65
C ILE A 74 -2.12 7.61 1.87
N THR A 75 -1.52 8.60 2.53
CA THR A 75 -0.56 9.51 1.89
C THR A 75 0.84 9.27 2.40
N ASP A 76 1.85 9.43 1.54
CA ASP A 76 3.27 9.34 1.91
C ASP A 76 3.59 8.06 2.71
N THR A 77 2.88 6.99 2.41
CA THR A 77 2.85 5.75 3.21
C THR A 77 3.20 4.57 2.33
N ALA A 78 4.27 3.86 2.68
CA ALA A 78 4.68 2.65 1.97
C ALA A 78 3.88 1.44 2.47
N VAL A 79 3.26 0.70 1.55
CA VAL A 79 2.52 -0.53 1.82
C VAL A 79 3.22 -1.71 1.15
N SER A 80 3.82 -2.61 1.92
CA SER A 80 4.62 -3.70 1.36
C SER A 80 3.80 -4.77 0.64
N ARG A 81 2.49 -4.87 0.90
CA ARG A 81 1.60 -5.81 0.19
C ARG A 81 0.52 -5.09 -0.63
N ASN A 82 -0.74 -5.48 -0.46
CA ASN A 82 -1.83 -4.99 -1.30
C ASN A 82 -2.58 -3.85 -0.60
N ILE A 83 -3.09 -2.94 -1.42
CA ILE A 83 -4.10 -1.96 -1.02
C ILE A 83 -5.40 -2.34 -1.73
N HIS A 84 -6.41 -2.75 -0.97
CA HIS A 84 -7.73 -3.10 -1.49
C HIS A 84 -8.81 -2.26 -0.83
N VAL A 85 -9.19 -1.19 -1.50
CA VAL A 85 -10.19 -0.24 -1.03
C VAL A 85 -11.48 -0.44 -1.81
N ARG A 86 -12.58 -0.59 -1.09
CA ARG A 86 -13.92 -0.71 -1.69
C ARG A 86 -14.96 0.09 -0.93
N ASN A 87 -16.04 0.42 -1.64
CA ASN A 87 -17.28 0.97 -1.10
C ASN A 87 -17.10 2.30 -0.35
N VAL A 88 -16.12 3.12 -0.73
CA VAL A 88 -15.85 4.39 -0.02
C VAL A 88 -16.82 5.46 -0.49
N VAL A 89 -17.60 5.98 0.44
CA VAL A 89 -18.78 6.79 0.09
C VAL A 89 -18.46 8.26 -0.19
N GLU A 90 -17.38 8.80 0.39
CA GLU A 90 -16.96 10.19 0.14
C GLU A 90 -15.70 10.27 -0.73
N ARG A 91 -14.55 9.78 -0.23
CA ARG A 91 -13.25 10.03 -0.87
C ARG A 91 -12.19 8.97 -0.58
N VAL A 92 -11.48 8.57 -1.63
CA VAL A 92 -10.24 7.80 -1.59
C VAL A 92 -9.09 8.68 -2.09
N THR A 93 -8.04 8.79 -1.29
CA THR A 93 -6.78 9.45 -1.67
C THR A 93 -5.63 8.51 -1.34
N ILE A 94 -4.87 8.09 -2.35
CA ILE A 94 -3.72 7.20 -2.17
C ILE A 94 -2.56 7.73 -3.00
N GLY A 95 -1.41 7.99 -2.40
CA GLY A 95 -0.32 8.65 -3.13
C GLY A 95 0.56 9.49 -2.25
N ALA A 96 1.35 10.38 -2.84
CA ALA A 96 2.00 11.43 -2.07
C ALA A 96 1.11 12.64 -1.83
N ALA A 97 1.22 13.25 -0.65
CA ALA A 97 0.59 14.53 -0.39
C ALA A 97 1.13 15.58 -1.37
N GLY A 98 0.23 16.21 -2.11
CA GLY A 98 0.58 17.22 -3.12
C GLY A 98 1.36 16.67 -4.33
N CYS A 99 1.50 15.35 -4.47
CA CYS A 99 2.30 14.73 -5.53
C CYS A 99 3.75 15.25 -5.49
N ARG A 100 4.49 14.87 -4.45
CA ARG A 100 5.91 15.24 -4.25
C ARG A 100 6.84 14.06 -3.93
N VAL A 101 6.30 12.86 -3.70
CA VAL A 101 7.01 11.69 -3.16
C VAL A 101 6.48 10.45 -3.87
N ASP A 102 7.27 9.38 -3.97
CA ASP A 102 6.83 8.12 -4.60
C ASP A 102 6.57 7.01 -3.57
N PRO A 103 5.44 6.99 -2.83
CA PRO A 103 5.08 5.85 -1.99
C PRO A 103 4.87 4.58 -2.82
N VAL A 104 5.14 3.44 -2.17
CA VAL A 104 5.16 2.13 -2.82
C VAL A 104 3.97 1.28 -2.40
N ALA A 105 3.33 0.62 -3.35
CA ALA A 105 2.48 -0.55 -3.14
C ALA A 105 3.21 -1.80 -3.64
N GLY A 106 3.73 -2.61 -2.71
CA GLY A 106 4.59 -3.76 -3.02
C GLY A 106 3.90 -4.91 -3.76
N ARG A 107 2.57 -4.84 -3.94
CA ARG A 107 1.80 -5.75 -4.80
C ARG A 107 0.77 -5.01 -5.64
N ASN A 108 -0.52 -5.24 -5.41
CA ASN A 108 -1.61 -4.65 -6.17
C ASN A 108 -2.20 -3.46 -5.44
N LEU A 109 -2.65 -2.46 -6.20
CA LEU A 109 -3.53 -1.41 -5.73
C LEU A 109 -4.88 -1.55 -6.45
N MET A 110 -5.94 -1.77 -5.70
CA MET A 110 -7.29 -1.86 -6.21
C MET A 110 -8.23 -0.91 -5.48
N VAL A 111 -8.92 -0.05 -6.24
CA VAL A 111 -10.01 0.79 -5.76
C VAL A 111 -11.28 0.48 -6.55
N ARG A 112 -12.38 0.15 -5.85
CA ARG A 112 -13.65 -0.17 -6.51
C ARG A 112 -14.88 0.33 -5.77
N ASN A 113 -15.98 0.52 -6.50
CA ASN A 113 -17.27 0.90 -5.92
C ASN A 113 -17.19 2.15 -5.03
N SER A 114 -16.29 3.08 -5.33
CA SER A 114 -16.08 4.28 -4.51
C SER A 114 -16.56 5.52 -5.24
N ARG A 115 -16.70 6.63 -4.50
CA ARG A 115 -17.04 7.94 -5.08
C ARG A 115 -15.76 8.64 -5.57
N ASN A 116 -15.33 9.71 -4.91
CA ASN A 116 -14.18 10.48 -5.40
C ASN A 116 -12.88 9.70 -5.17
N VAL A 117 -12.10 9.44 -6.24
CA VAL A 117 -10.86 8.69 -6.18
C VAL A 117 -9.72 9.51 -6.76
N ALA A 118 -8.68 9.71 -5.97
CA ALA A 118 -7.42 10.32 -6.39
C ALA A 118 -6.26 9.38 -6.08
N ILE A 119 -5.51 9.00 -7.11
CA ILE A 119 -4.31 8.17 -6.99
C ILE A 119 -3.17 8.86 -7.72
N CYS A 120 -2.09 9.17 -7.02
CA CYS A 120 -1.00 9.96 -7.59
C CYS A 120 0.40 9.57 -7.09
N GLU A 121 1.39 9.59 -7.99
CA GLU A 121 2.80 9.33 -7.67
C GLU A 121 3.00 8.05 -6.86
N MET A 122 2.36 6.97 -7.28
CA MET A 122 2.56 5.66 -6.68
C MET A 122 3.50 4.81 -7.52
N SER A 123 4.42 4.12 -6.86
CA SER A 123 5.13 2.96 -7.43
C SER A 123 4.43 1.65 -7.04
N ILE A 124 3.74 1.02 -7.99
CA ILE A 124 2.99 -0.22 -7.78
C ILE A 124 3.74 -1.40 -8.42
N ALA A 125 4.16 -2.36 -7.61
CA ALA A 125 4.95 -3.51 -8.09
C ALA A 125 4.16 -4.47 -8.99
N ASN A 126 2.82 -4.44 -8.97
CA ASN A 126 2.02 -5.26 -9.85
C ASN A 126 0.93 -4.45 -10.55
N ASN A 127 -0.35 -4.71 -10.26
CA ASN A 127 -1.45 -4.10 -11.00
C ASN A 127 -2.00 -2.88 -10.26
N LEU A 128 -2.33 -1.85 -11.04
CA LEU A 128 -3.20 -0.74 -10.64
C LEU A 128 -4.57 -0.96 -11.29
N VAL A 129 -5.60 -1.20 -10.49
CA VAL A 129 -6.96 -1.46 -10.98
C VAL A 129 -7.95 -0.51 -10.31
N VAL A 130 -8.64 0.29 -11.12
CA VAL A 130 -9.67 1.22 -10.65
C VAL A 130 -10.95 1.01 -11.44
N ARG A 131 -12.01 0.58 -10.74
CA ARG A 131 -13.25 0.17 -11.40
C ARG A 131 -14.52 0.52 -10.66
N ASP A 132 -15.62 0.67 -11.40
CA ASP A 132 -16.96 0.82 -10.82
C ASP A 132 -17.08 2.04 -9.89
N ASN A 133 -16.29 3.09 -10.11
CA ASN A 133 -16.32 4.31 -9.29
C ASN A 133 -17.24 5.38 -9.88
N ARG A 134 -17.70 6.29 -9.03
CA ARG A 134 -18.56 7.43 -9.35
C ARG A 134 -17.90 8.76 -8.96
N GLY A 135 -18.57 9.90 -9.05
CA GLY A 135 -17.98 11.18 -8.60
C GLY A 135 -16.82 11.62 -9.48
N THR A 136 -15.66 11.99 -8.92
CA THR A 136 -14.47 12.37 -9.71
C THR A 136 -13.37 11.33 -9.62
N LEU A 137 -12.73 11.01 -10.75
CA LEU A 137 -11.63 10.07 -10.81
C LEU A 137 -10.36 10.71 -11.40
N MET A 138 -9.27 10.66 -10.63
CA MET A 138 -7.93 11.08 -11.04
C MET A 138 -6.91 9.97 -10.75
N ILE A 139 -6.17 9.57 -11.78
CA ILE A 139 -5.06 8.62 -11.72
C ILE A 139 -3.89 9.25 -12.48
N ARG A 140 -2.86 9.68 -11.75
CA ARG A 140 -1.80 10.53 -12.29
C ARG A 140 -0.40 10.10 -11.86
N ASP A 141 0.58 10.15 -12.76
CA ASP A 141 2.01 9.93 -12.44
C ASP A 141 2.30 8.62 -11.68
N ASN A 142 1.49 7.59 -11.88
CA ASN A 142 1.73 6.31 -11.24
C ASN A 142 2.60 5.43 -12.14
N LYS A 143 3.44 4.61 -11.53
CA LYS A 143 4.21 3.54 -12.19
C LYS A 143 3.63 2.19 -11.80
N ALA A 144 2.97 1.50 -12.74
CA ALA A 144 2.45 0.15 -12.54
C ALA A 144 3.35 -0.88 -13.23
N CYS A 145 4.05 -1.70 -12.45
CA CYS A 145 4.96 -2.73 -12.98
C CYS A 145 4.29 -3.94 -13.61
N ASN A 146 2.99 -3.86 -13.89
CA ASN A 146 2.25 -4.80 -14.73
C ASN A 146 1.09 -4.05 -15.38
N ASN A 147 -0.17 -4.42 -15.11
CA ASN A 147 -1.31 -3.81 -15.76
C ASN A 147 -1.75 -2.52 -15.08
N LEU A 148 -2.16 -1.54 -15.88
CA LEU A 148 -2.93 -0.38 -15.43
C LEU A 148 -4.30 -0.42 -16.09
N ARG A 149 -5.35 -0.64 -15.29
CA ARG A 149 -6.73 -0.81 -15.76
C ARG A 149 -7.67 0.16 -15.07
N VAL A 150 -8.30 1.01 -15.87
CA VAL A 150 -9.33 1.96 -15.45
C VAL A 150 -10.61 1.61 -16.18
N VAL A 151 -11.51 0.86 -15.55
CA VAL A 151 -12.58 0.17 -16.29
C VAL A 151 -13.93 0.28 -15.58
N GLY A 152 -15.01 0.52 -16.31
CA GLY A 152 -16.37 0.47 -15.72
C GLY A 152 -16.71 1.67 -14.82
N ASN A 153 -15.98 2.79 -14.92
CA ASN A 153 -16.24 3.95 -14.05
C ASN A 153 -17.29 4.88 -14.66
N HIS A 154 -18.23 5.35 -13.84
CA HIS A 154 -19.33 6.24 -14.24
C HIS A 154 -19.22 7.55 -13.45
N VAL A 155 -18.38 8.46 -13.94
CA VAL A 155 -17.87 9.61 -13.18
C VAL A 155 -18.37 10.92 -13.77
N ARG A 156 -18.22 12.03 -13.04
CA ARG A 156 -18.36 13.38 -13.56
C ARG A 156 -17.13 13.77 -14.38
N SER A 157 -15.94 13.55 -13.83
CA SER A 157 -14.66 13.82 -14.49
C SER A 157 -13.73 12.62 -14.39
N LEU A 158 -13.14 12.23 -15.52
CA LEU A 158 -12.14 11.18 -15.64
C LEU A 158 -10.80 11.79 -16.06
N ARG A 159 -9.74 11.55 -15.28
CA ARG A 159 -8.36 11.96 -15.61
C ARG A 159 -7.42 10.78 -15.38
N VAL A 160 -6.86 10.25 -16.47
CA VAL A 160 -5.85 9.18 -16.45
C VAL A 160 -4.65 9.67 -17.25
N LEU A 161 -3.65 10.24 -16.59
CA LEU A 161 -2.57 10.91 -17.31
C LEU A 161 -1.20 10.75 -16.67
N ARG A 162 -0.15 10.77 -17.50
CA ARG A 162 1.26 10.64 -17.05
C ARG A 162 1.59 9.35 -16.32
N ASN A 163 0.80 8.29 -16.49
CA ASN A 163 1.11 7.02 -15.86
C ASN A 163 2.07 6.21 -16.72
N SER A 164 2.94 5.42 -16.09
CA SER A 164 3.77 4.45 -16.77
C SER A 164 3.37 3.03 -16.41
N TYR A 165 3.46 2.10 -17.35
CA TYR A 165 3.03 0.72 -17.15
C TYR A 165 3.95 -0.27 -17.89
N ALA A 166 4.08 -1.50 -17.39
CA ALA A 166 4.93 -2.53 -18.03
C ALA A 166 4.14 -3.69 -18.67
N GLY A 167 2.84 -3.78 -18.38
CA GLY A 167 1.92 -4.77 -18.95
C GLY A 167 0.83 -4.10 -19.77
N ASN A 168 -0.44 -4.51 -19.60
CA ASN A 168 -1.52 -3.93 -20.40
C ASN A 168 -2.04 -2.63 -19.78
N PHE A 169 -2.19 -1.61 -20.63
CA PHE A 169 -2.97 -0.43 -20.35
C PHE A 169 -4.38 -0.57 -20.90
N SER A 170 -5.39 -0.31 -20.07
CA SER A 170 -6.78 -0.35 -20.51
C SER A 170 -7.59 0.76 -19.85
N VAL A 171 -8.21 1.59 -20.68
CA VAL A 171 -9.24 2.55 -20.27
C VAL A 171 -10.49 2.22 -21.07
N ALA A 172 -11.39 1.41 -20.48
CA ALA A 172 -12.51 0.83 -21.22
C ALA A 172 -13.81 0.90 -20.41
N ARG A 173 -14.95 0.97 -21.11
CA ARG A 173 -16.28 0.97 -20.49
C ARG A 173 -16.44 2.05 -19.41
N ASN A 174 -15.79 3.21 -19.57
CA ASN A 174 -15.97 4.35 -18.69
C ASN A 174 -16.95 5.33 -19.33
N SER A 175 -17.70 6.05 -18.51
CA SER A 175 -18.53 7.18 -18.92
C SER A 175 -18.23 8.40 -18.05
N TRP A 176 -18.30 9.58 -18.64
CA TRP A 176 -18.09 10.85 -17.96
C TRP A 176 -19.07 11.91 -18.43
N VAL A 177 -19.36 12.88 -17.56
CA VAL A 177 -20.29 13.97 -17.84
C VAL A 177 -19.54 15.23 -18.30
N ASP A 178 -18.57 15.67 -17.51
CA ASP A 178 -17.94 16.99 -17.68
C ASP A 178 -16.67 16.90 -18.54
N ARG A 179 -15.80 15.93 -18.24
CA ARG A 179 -14.48 15.84 -18.89
C ARG A 179 -13.86 14.44 -18.82
N GLY A 180 -13.29 14.00 -19.93
CA GLY A 180 -12.42 12.83 -20.02
C GLY A 180 -11.03 13.21 -20.55
N ILE A 181 -9.98 12.98 -19.76
CA ILE A 181 -8.58 13.15 -20.19
C ILE A 181 -7.88 11.81 -20.04
N VAL A 182 -7.39 11.27 -21.15
CA VAL A 182 -6.50 10.10 -21.18
C VAL A 182 -5.33 10.45 -22.08
N ARG A 183 -4.16 10.77 -21.51
CA ARG A 183 -2.99 11.20 -22.29
C ARG A 183 -1.68 11.00 -21.53
N ASP A 184 -0.57 11.09 -22.23
CA ASP A 184 0.78 11.04 -21.65
C ASP A 184 1.03 9.73 -20.86
N ASN A 185 0.26 8.66 -21.13
CA ASN A 185 0.49 7.35 -20.49
C ASN A 185 1.49 6.56 -21.35
N VAL A 186 2.51 5.99 -20.71
CA VAL A 186 3.68 5.45 -21.40
C VAL A 186 3.90 3.99 -21.05
N ASP A 187 4.09 3.15 -22.06
CA ASP A 187 4.61 1.80 -21.88
C ASP A 187 6.10 1.88 -21.54
N LEU A 188 6.50 1.22 -20.47
CA LEU A 188 7.89 1.14 -20.02
C LEU A 188 8.74 0.21 -20.89
N HIS A 189 8.13 -0.56 -21.81
CA HIS A 189 8.78 -1.52 -22.71
C HIS A 189 9.74 -2.50 -22.00
N GLN A 190 9.53 -2.68 -20.70
CA GLN A 190 10.34 -3.54 -19.84
C GLN A 190 9.50 -4.71 -19.36
N ASN A 191 10.12 -5.86 -19.17
CA ASN A 191 9.44 -7.00 -18.56
C ASN A 191 8.90 -6.59 -17.16
N PRO A 192 7.63 -6.91 -16.82
CA PRO A 192 7.06 -6.70 -15.49
C PRO A 192 7.97 -7.12 -14.32
N SER A 193 8.72 -8.21 -14.50
CA SER A 193 9.66 -8.73 -13.51
C SER A 193 10.85 -7.81 -13.28
N ALA A 194 11.34 -7.11 -14.31
CA ALA A 194 12.42 -6.15 -14.21
C ALA A 194 11.96 -4.84 -13.55
N CYS A 195 10.72 -4.42 -13.82
CA CYS A 195 10.14 -3.23 -13.21
C CYS A 195 10.06 -3.33 -11.67
N ARG A 196 9.78 -4.54 -11.13
CA ARG A 196 9.64 -4.82 -9.69
C ARG A 196 10.93 -4.80 -8.88
N ARG A 197 12.09 -4.91 -9.55
CA ARG A 197 13.41 -5.04 -8.90
C ARG A 197 14.09 -3.69 -8.65
N LYS A 198 13.45 -2.58 -9.07
CA LYS A 198 13.89 -1.20 -8.84
C LYS A 198 12.97 -0.55 -7.82
#